data_AF-A0A0U5JCD5-F1
#
_entry.id   AF-A0A0U5JCD5-F1
#
_cell.length_a   1.000
_cell.length_b   1.000
_cell.length_c   1.000
_cell.angle_alpha   90.00
_cell.angle_beta   90.00
_cell.angle_gamma   90.00
#
_symmetry.space_group_name_H-M   'P 1'
#
loop_
_entity.id
_entity.type
_entity.pdbx_description
1 polymer ?
#
loop_
_entity_poly.entity_id
_entity_poly.type
_entity_poly.pdbx_seq_one_letter_code
_entity_poly.pdbx_strand_id
1 'polypeptide(L)'
;MYCWHCGFSTPDPFQGKVSFRETCDKCGSALHCCQNCKYYKPRLANDCAVPGTDSVSDRQANNFCEEFSLLGKPPVPSNHEAAKKRFEDLFC
;
A
#
# COMPACT_ATOMS: atom_id res chain seq x y z
N MET A 1 -8.27 9.80 -3.42
CA MET A 1 -7.26 8.84 -2.93
C MET A 1 -7.94 7.61 -2.35
N TYR A 2 -7.25 6.47 -2.28
CA TYR A 2 -7.79 5.22 -1.73
C TYR A 2 -7.00 4.79 -0.50
N CYS A 3 -7.69 4.25 0.50
CA CYS A 3 -7.05 3.60 1.64
C CYS A 3 -6.58 2.19 1.27
N TRP A 4 -5.31 1.87 1.50
CA TRP A 4 -4.74 0.54 1.27
C TRP A 4 -5.41 -0.56 2.11
N HIS A 5 -5.89 -0.24 3.31
CA HIS A 5 -6.43 -1.20 4.25
C HIS A 5 -7.92 -1.48 4.02
N CYS A 6 -8.75 -0.43 3.99
CA CYS A 6 -10.20 -0.58 3.91
C CYS A 6 -10.80 -0.27 2.54
N GLY A 7 -10.00 0.24 1.59
CA GLY A 7 -10.45 0.60 0.24
C GLY A 7 -11.31 1.86 0.14
N PHE A 8 -11.55 2.58 1.23
CA PHE A 8 -12.36 3.80 1.22
C PHE A 8 -11.74 4.86 0.29
N SER A 9 -12.59 5.45 -0.55
CA SER A 9 -12.22 6.52 -1.47
C SER A 9 -12.53 7.89 -0.86
N THR A 10 -11.52 8.72 -0.68
CA THR A 10 -11.67 10.13 -0.28
C THR A 10 -11.35 11.07 -1.43
N PRO A 11 -11.89 12.30 -1.43
CA PRO A 11 -11.46 13.35 -2.35
C PRO A 11 -9.94 13.55 -2.30
N ASP A 12 -9.33 13.89 -3.44
CA ASP A 12 -7.89 14.14 -3.55
C ASP A 12 -7.63 15.59 -3.99
N PRO A 13 -7.79 16.56 -3.07
CA PRO A 13 -7.65 17.97 -3.41
C PRO A 13 -6.20 18.34 -3.78
N PHE A 14 -5.22 17.54 -3.36
CA PHE A 14 -3.79 17.82 -3.56
C PHE A 14 -3.15 16.91 -4.63
N GLN A 15 -3.97 16.26 -5.47
CA GLN A 15 -3.52 15.46 -6.61
C GLN A 15 -2.43 14.43 -6.26
N GLY A 16 -2.68 13.65 -5.21
CA GLY A 16 -1.82 12.54 -4.77
C GLY A 16 -0.74 12.93 -3.78
N LYS A 17 -0.64 14.21 -3.39
CA LYS A 17 0.19 14.63 -2.26
C LYS A 17 -0.53 14.32 -0.96
N VAL A 18 0.05 13.42 -0.19
CA VAL A 18 -0.48 12.96 1.11
C VAL A 18 0.46 13.46 2.20
N SER A 19 -0.08 14.05 3.27
CA SER A 19 0.72 14.44 4.43
C SER A 19 1.30 13.20 5.14
N PHE A 20 2.48 13.31 5.74
CA PHE A 20 3.11 12.22 6.51
C PHE A 20 2.23 11.68 7.65
N ARG A 21 1.29 12.49 8.15
CA ARG A 21 0.38 12.11 9.24
C ARG A 21 -1.05 11.89 8.78
N GLU A 22 -1.30 11.89 7.48
CA GLU A 22 -2.64 11.69 6.93
C GLU A 22 -3.14 10.28 7.27
N THR A 23 -4.38 10.20 7.77
CA THR A 23 -5.05 8.93 8.12
C THR A 23 -6.36 8.80 7.37
N CYS A 24 -6.84 7.56 7.24
CA CYS A 24 -8.12 7.29 6.61
C CYS A 24 -9.27 7.65 7.55
N ASP A 25 -10.19 8.51 7.10
CA ASP A 25 -11.39 8.91 7.85
C ASP A 25 -12.30 7.74 8.28
N LYS A 26 -12.22 6.60 7.59
CA LYS A 26 -13.07 5.43 7.87
C LYS A 26 -12.46 4.45 8.88
N CYS A 27 -11.16 4.18 8.78
CA CYS A 27 -10.53 3.11 9.55
C CYS A 27 -9.31 3.56 10.37
N GLY A 28 -8.91 4.82 10.28
CA GLY A 28 -7.76 5.38 11.00
C GLY A 28 -6.38 4.93 10.48
N SER A 29 -6.32 4.05 9.49
CA SER A 29 -5.04 3.59 8.92
C SER A 29 -4.25 4.73 8.26
N ALA A 30 -2.93 4.68 8.39
CA ALA A 30 -1.99 5.58 7.74
C ALA A 30 -2.18 5.60 6.22
N LEU A 31 -2.33 6.78 5.62
CA LEU A 31 -2.35 6.92 4.16
C LEU A 31 -0.94 7.12 3.59
N HIS A 32 -0.02 7.70 4.36
CA HIS A 32 1.40 7.82 3.99
C HIS A 32 2.23 6.69 4.58
N CYS A 33 2.06 5.49 4.02
CA CYS A 33 2.77 4.28 4.42
C CYS A 33 3.25 3.49 3.20
N CYS A 34 4.15 2.54 3.40
CA CYS A 34 4.66 1.70 2.31
C CYS A 34 3.51 0.95 1.60
N GLN A 35 2.55 0.39 2.33
CA GLN A 35 1.41 -0.34 1.73
C GLN A 35 0.56 0.51 0.77
N ASN A 36 0.57 1.84 0.91
CA ASN A 36 -0.18 2.75 0.04
C ASN A 36 0.71 3.45 -1.02
N CYS A 37 1.99 3.09 -1.08
CA CYS A 37 2.96 3.65 -2.02
C CYS A 37 3.02 2.84 -3.32
N LYS A 38 3.08 3.52 -4.47
CA LYS A 38 3.20 2.86 -5.78
C LYS A 38 4.51 2.10 -5.98
N TYR A 39 5.54 2.46 -5.20
CA TYR A 39 6.87 1.85 -5.26
C TYR A 39 7.04 0.65 -4.33
N TYR A 40 6.04 0.36 -3.49
CA TYR A 40 6.10 -0.80 -2.61
C TYR A 40 6.04 -2.10 -3.41
N LYS A 41 7.07 -2.91 -3.24
CA LYS A 41 7.27 -4.18 -3.93
C LYS A 41 7.74 -5.20 -2.91
N PRO A 42 6.83 -5.99 -2.32
CA PRO A 42 7.23 -7.00 -1.36
C PRO A 42 8.22 -7.98 -2.01
N ARG A 43 9.19 -8.47 -1.24
CA ARG A 43 10.26 -9.40 -1.64
C ARG A 43 11.48 -8.76 -2.31
N LEU A 44 11.53 -7.43 -2.42
CA LEU A 44 12.80 -6.73 -2.66
C LEU A 44 13.56 -6.58 -1.33
N ALA A 45 14.86 -6.27 -1.38
CA ALA A 45 15.73 -6.25 -0.19
C ALA A 45 15.20 -5.37 0.96
N ASN A 46 14.53 -4.26 0.65
CA ASN A 46 13.85 -3.38 1.60
C ASN A 46 12.36 -3.18 1.26
N ASP A 47 11.78 -4.08 0.48
CA ASP A 47 10.42 -4.00 -0.08
C ASP A 47 10.11 -2.73 -0.91
N CYS A 48 11.13 -2.05 -1.45
CA CYS A 48 10.98 -0.83 -2.24
C CYS A 48 11.67 -0.96 -3.60
N ALA A 49 11.02 -0.45 -4.65
CA ALA A 49 11.59 -0.40 -6.01
C ALA A 49 12.59 0.74 -6.23
N VAL A 50 12.61 1.74 -5.34
CA VAL A 50 13.50 2.92 -5.44
C VAL A 50 14.82 2.62 -4.72
N PRO A 51 15.97 2.56 -5.44
CA PRO A 51 17.27 2.31 -4.83
C PRO A 51 17.68 3.42 -3.86
N GLY A 52 18.41 3.07 -2.79
CA GLY A 52 18.94 4.04 -1.83
C GLY A 52 17.90 4.62 -0.85
N THR A 53 16.66 4.12 -0.87
CA THR A 53 15.65 4.50 0.12
C THR A 53 15.88 3.82 1.46
N ASP A 54 15.61 4.58 2.54
CA ASP A 54 15.67 4.05 3.90
C ASP A 54 14.68 2.90 4.10
N SER A 55 15.12 1.89 4.86
CA SER A 55 14.24 0.78 5.22
C SER A 55 13.27 1.22 6.32
N VAL A 56 11.97 1.00 6.08
CA VAL A 56 10.90 1.27 7.04
C VAL A 56 10.57 -0.02 7.79
N SER A 57 10.69 -0.04 9.11
CA SER A 57 10.41 -1.26 9.90
C SER A 57 8.95 -1.71 9.80
N ASP A 58 8.01 -0.78 9.98
CA ASP A 58 6.57 -1.03 9.86
C ASP A 58 6.02 -0.45 8.54
N ARG A 59 5.65 -1.35 7.63
CA ARG A 59 5.13 -0.99 6.29
C ARG A 59 3.70 -0.45 6.31
N GLN A 60 2.99 -0.61 7.42
CA GLN A 60 1.60 -0.20 7.62
C GLN A 60 1.50 1.12 8.40
N ALA A 61 2.51 1.47 9.19
CA ALA A 61 2.58 2.73 9.91
C ALA A 61 2.94 3.93 9.01
N ASN A 62 2.65 5.13 9.52
CA ASN A 62 3.11 6.38 8.90
C ASN A 62 4.65 6.38 8.82
N ASN A 63 5.18 6.81 7.68
CA ASN A 63 6.62 7.01 7.50
C ASN A 63 6.92 8.41 6.93
N PHE A 64 8.21 8.76 6.89
CA PHE A 64 8.71 10.06 6.41
C PHE A 64 9.45 9.91 5.08
N CYS A 65 9.13 8.88 4.29
CA CYS A 65 9.79 8.63 3.01
C CYS A 65 9.48 9.75 2.02
N GLU A 66 10.49 10.54 1.63
CA GLU A 66 10.32 11.65 0.69
C GLU A 66 10.05 11.17 -0.75
N GLU A 67 10.50 9.96 -1.08
CA GLU A 67 10.23 9.27 -2.35
C GLU A 67 8.82 8.67 -2.43
N PHE A 68 7.98 8.88 -1.40
CA PHE A 68 6.62 8.37 -1.40
C PHE A 68 5.80 8.93 -2.56
N SER A 69 5.04 8.05 -3.20
CA SER A 69 4.05 8.46 -4.19
C SER A 69 2.83 7.57 -4.08
N LEU A 70 1.67 8.19 -3.86
CA LEU A 70 0.41 7.50 -3.63
C LEU A 70 0.07 6.56 -4.81
N LEU A 71 -0.36 5.33 -4.50
CA LEU A 71 -0.75 4.34 -5.51
C LEU A 71 -1.92 4.79 -6.40
N GLY A 72 -2.87 5.53 -5.82
CA GLY A 72 -4.00 6.13 -6.53
C GLY A 72 -5.04 5.11 -7.05
N LYS A 73 -4.96 3.86 -6.62
CA LYS A 73 -5.88 2.78 -7.02
C LYS A 73 -6.46 2.10 -5.78
N PRO A 74 -7.69 1.56 -5.85
CA PRO A 74 -8.24 0.78 -4.76
C PRO A 74 -7.37 -0.47 -4.51
N PRO A 75 -7.28 -0.93 -3.25
CA PRO A 75 -6.60 -2.18 -2.94
C PRO A 75 -7.28 -3.31 -3.70
N VAL A 76 -6.48 -4.15 -4.34
CA VAL A 76 -6.99 -5.34 -5.03
C VAL A 76 -7.28 -6.38 -3.96
N PRO A 77 -8.52 -6.90 -3.86
CA PRO A 77 -8.81 -7.96 -2.91
C PRO A 77 -7.95 -9.18 -3.24
N SER A 78 -7.14 -9.64 -2.28
CA SER A 78 -6.41 -10.89 -2.43
C SER A 78 -7.42 -12.03 -2.37
N ASN A 79 -7.74 -12.60 -3.52
CA ASN A 79 -8.70 -13.70 -3.60
C ASN A 79 -7.99 -15.02 -3.23
N HIS A 80 -7.68 -15.17 -1.94
CA HIS A 80 -6.93 -16.30 -1.41
C HIS A 80 -7.61 -17.64 -1.74
N GLU A 81 -8.93 -17.69 -1.77
CA GLU A 81 -9.69 -18.90 -2.16
C GLU A 81 -9.49 -19.25 -3.64
N ALA A 82 -9.46 -18.26 -4.53
CA ALA A 82 -9.17 -18.50 -5.95
C ALA A 82 -7.72 -18.95 -6.15
N ALA A 83 -6.77 -18.40 -5.38
CA ALA A 83 -5.37 -18.84 -5.41
C ALA A 83 -5.20 -20.26 -4.87
N LYS A 84 -5.92 -20.61 -3.79
CA LYS A 84 -5.88 -21.95 -3.18
C LYS A 84 -6.51 -23.00 -4.08
N LYS A 85 -7.66 -22.70 -4.69
CA LYS A 85 -8.32 -23.59 -5.66
C LYS A 85 -7.44 -23.85 -6.88
N ARG A 86 -6.82 -22.80 -7.45
CA ARG A 86 -5.86 -22.96 -8.56
C ARG A 86 -4.64 -23.80 -8.19
N PHE A 87 -4.18 -23.72 -6.93
CA PHE A 87 -3.09 -24.57 -6.45
C PHE A 87 -3.55 -26.03 -6.35
N GLU A 88 -4.72 -26.30 -5.79
CA GLU A 88 -5.29 -27.66 -5.71
C GLU A 88 -5.50 -28.29 -7.10
N ASP A 89 -6.00 -27.51 -8.07
CA ASP A 89 -6.20 -27.96 -9.47
C ASP A 89 -4.88 -28.30 -10.21
N LEU A 90 -3.72 -27.84 -9.73
CA LEU A 90 -2.42 -28.12 -10.34
C LEU A 90 -1.81 -29.46 -9.91
N PHE A 91 -2.29 -30.06 -8.82
CA PHE A 91 -1.79 -31.32 -8.27
C PHE A 91 -2.83 -32.46 -8.31
N CYS A 92 -3.94 -32.24 -9.01
CA CYS A 92 -4.95 -33.26 -9.35
C CYS A 92 -4.79 -33.66 -10.82
#